data_AF-A0AAV4MSH3-F1
#
_entry.id   AF-A0AAV4MSH3-F1
#
_cell.length_a   1.000
_cell.length_b   1.000
_cell.length_c   1.000
_cell.angle_alpha   90.00
_cell.angle_beta   90.00
_cell.angle_gamma   90.00
#
_symmetry.space_group_name_H-M   'P 1'
#
loop_
_entity.id
_entity.type
_entity.pdbx_description
1 polymer ?
#
loop_
_entity_poly.entity_id
_entity_poly.type
_entity_poly.pdbx_seq_one_letter_code
_entity_poly.pdbx_strand_id
1 'polypeptide(L)'
;MSENVDEPAKSKDFSALFDSYSQLFVVENEGEIKFRNIVKWFNQAGLFELECEITQEEIAIIYIGLFKNKPSLNQGEFESLLGSLADQKGLEKKFLLDKLIAAGEPKMSDFAEVVSKTC
;
A
#
# COMPACT_ATOMS: atom_id res chain seq x y z
N MET A 1 38.45 7.68 -19.46
CA MET A 1 36.99 7.47 -19.55
C MET A 1 36.66 6.43 -18.51
N SER A 2 36.21 6.85 -17.35
CA SER A 2 35.80 5.94 -16.28
C SER A 2 34.29 6.01 -16.19
N GLU A 3 33.68 4.99 -16.78
CA GLU A 3 32.28 4.63 -16.66
C GLU A 3 32.05 4.26 -15.20
N ASN A 4 31.43 5.17 -14.43
CA ASN A 4 30.92 4.83 -13.11
C ASN A 4 29.60 4.09 -13.33
N VAL A 5 29.63 2.82 -12.96
CA VAL A 5 28.54 1.85 -13.01
C VAL A 5 27.38 2.41 -12.18
N ASP A 6 26.26 2.64 -12.87
CA ASP A 6 24.94 2.92 -12.35
C ASP A 6 24.63 1.95 -11.19
N GLU A 7 24.60 2.45 -9.95
CA GLU A 7 23.90 1.75 -8.86
C GLU A 7 22.49 1.46 -9.37
N PRO A 8 21.95 0.23 -9.28
CA PRO A 8 20.58 0.01 -9.69
C PRO A 8 19.71 0.86 -8.77
N ALA A 9 19.17 1.95 -9.32
CA ALA A 9 18.20 2.79 -8.68
C ALA A 9 17.15 1.86 -8.06
N LYS A 10 17.12 1.81 -6.73
CA LYS A 10 16.07 1.15 -5.94
C LYS A 10 14.75 1.45 -6.62
N SER A 11 14.18 0.45 -7.29
CA SER A 11 13.15 0.66 -8.29
C SER A 11 11.98 1.38 -7.63
N LYS A 12 11.73 2.63 -8.03
CA LYS A 12 10.52 3.40 -7.64
C LYS A 12 9.29 2.87 -8.38
N ASP A 13 9.31 1.59 -8.73
CA ASP A 13 8.29 0.94 -9.51
C ASP A 13 7.20 0.44 -8.56
N PHE A 14 5.99 0.95 -8.77
CA PHE A 14 4.81 0.61 -7.99
C PHE A 14 4.59 -0.91 -7.89
N SER A 15 4.87 -1.65 -8.96
CA SER A 15 4.75 -3.12 -8.99
C SER A 15 5.73 -3.81 -8.04
N ALA A 16 7.00 -3.37 -8.01
CA ALA A 16 8.00 -3.91 -7.08
C ALA A 16 7.65 -3.62 -5.61
N LEU A 17 7.09 -2.43 -5.34
CA LEU A 17 6.58 -2.08 -4.02
C LEU A 17 5.35 -2.91 -3.66
N PHE A 18 4.43 -3.10 -4.59
CA PHE A 18 3.26 -3.95 -4.40
C PHE A 18 3.66 -5.38 -4.03
N ASP A 19 4.64 -5.96 -4.72
CA ASP A 19 5.17 -7.29 -4.40
C ASP A 19 5.80 -7.33 -3.01
N SER A 20 6.59 -6.30 -2.66
CA SER A 20 7.21 -6.17 -1.33
C SER A 20 6.19 -6.13 -0.20
N TYR A 21 5.09 -5.40 -0.38
CA TYR A 21 3.99 -5.36 0.60
C TYR A 21 3.10 -6.59 0.56
N SER A 22 3.00 -7.29 -0.57
CA SER A 22 2.25 -8.54 -0.70
C SER A 22 2.90 -9.67 0.11
N GLN A 23 4.24 -9.73 0.10
CA GLN A 23 5.02 -10.71 0.84
C GLN A 23 5.20 -10.37 2.34
N LEU A 24 4.69 -9.22 2.79
CA LEU A 24 4.79 -8.81 4.19
C LEU A 24 4.02 -9.82 5.07
N PHE A 25 4.71 -10.41 6.05
CA PHE A 25 4.24 -11.40 7.03
C PHE A 25 4.01 -12.84 6.55
N VAL A 26 3.72 -13.10 5.27
CA VAL A 26 3.42 -14.46 4.76
C VAL A 26 3.86 -14.58 3.30
N VAL A 27 4.66 -15.59 2.97
CA VAL A 27 5.20 -15.85 1.61
C VAL A 27 4.24 -16.69 0.74
N GLU A 28 3.09 -17.09 1.27
CA GLU A 28 2.19 -18.06 0.61
C GLU A 28 1.36 -17.50 -0.56
N ASN A 29 1.26 -16.18 -0.74
CA ASN A 29 0.44 -15.56 -1.79
C ASN A 29 1.24 -14.52 -2.60
N GLU A 30 2.21 -14.97 -3.38
CA GLU A 30 2.91 -14.09 -4.33
C GLU A 30 1.92 -13.43 -5.31
N GLY A 31 2.07 -12.12 -5.50
CA GLY A 31 1.22 -11.33 -6.39
C GLY A 31 -0.15 -10.92 -5.82
N GLU A 32 -0.45 -11.21 -4.55
CA GLU A 32 -1.65 -10.69 -3.88
C GLU A 32 -1.37 -10.03 -2.53
N ILE A 33 -1.95 -8.84 -2.32
CA ILE A 33 -1.83 -8.07 -1.09
C ILE A 33 -3.06 -8.26 -0.19
N LYS A 34 -2.83 -8.55 1.09
CA LYS A 34 -3.91 -8.64 2.10
C LYS A 34 -4.33 -7.26 2.59
N PHE A 35 -5.59 -7.13 3.02
CA PHE A 35 -6.12 -5.89 3.59
C PHE A 35 -5.23 -5.28 4.69
N ARG A 36 -4.71 -6.10 5.61
CA ARG A 36 -3.79 -5.65 6.67
C ARG A 36 -2.52 -5.00 6.12
N ASN A 37 -1.98 -5.53 5.02
CA ASN A 37 -0.76 -5.00 4.39
C ASN A 37 -1.06 -3.69 3.64
N ILE A 38 -2.24 -3.58 3.00
CA ILE A 38 -2.74 -2.33 2.41
C ILE A 38 -2.80 -1.22 3.47
N VAL A 39 -3.47 -1.48 4.61
CA VAL A 39 -3.60 -0.51 5.70
C VAL A 39 -2.24 -0.05 6.22
N LYS A 40 -1.26 -0.96 6.32
CA LYS A 40 0.11 -0.61 6.71
C LYS A 40 0.81 0.27 5.68
N TRP A 41 0.68 -0.06 4.40
CA TRP A 41 1.27 0.76 3.35
C TRP A 41 0.67 2.16 3.35
N PHE A 42 -0.65 2.27 3.50
CA PHE A 42 -1.35 3.55 3.57
C PHE A 42 -0.93 4.38 4.79
N ASN A 43 -0.74 3.73 5.95
CA ASN A 43 -0.18 4.38 7.13
C ASN A 43 1.22 4.94 6.85
N GLN A 44 2.12 4.12 6.28
CA GLN A 44 3.48 4.54 5.95
C GLN A 44 3.53 5.65 4.89
N ALA A 45 2.56 5.66 3.99
CA ALA A 45 2.39 6.66 2.95
C ALA A 45 1.69 7.94 3.44
N GLY A 46 1.26 8.00 4.70
CA GLY A 46 0.59 9.16 5.28
C GLY A 46 -0.83 9.38 4.76
N LEU A 47 -1.50 8.35 4.21
CA LEU A 47 -2.86 8.48 3.67
C LEU A 47 -3.91 8.70 4.78
N PHE A 48 -3.56 8.41 6.03
CA PHE A 48 -4.41 8.68 7.19
C PHE A 48 -4.20 10.07 7.78
N GLU A 49 -3.25 10.85 7.25
CA GLU A 49 -3.01 12.22 7.67
C GLU A 49 -4.06 13.17 7.08
N LEU A 50 -4.14 14.38 7.65
CA LEU A 50 -5.14 15.40 7.31
C LEU A 50 -5.19 15.77 5.82
N GLU A 51 -4.11 15.53 5.07
CA GLU A 51 -4.05 15.84 3.64
C GLU A 51 -4.93 14.91 2.79
N CYS A 52 -4.99 13.62 3.15
CA CYS A 52 -5.80 12.63 2.44
C CYS A 52 -7.11 12.32 3.18
N GLU A 53 -7.09 12.43 4.51
CA GLU A 53 -8.20 12.17 5.43
C GLU A 53 -8.91 10.82 5.15
N ILE A 54 -8.17 9.84 4.64
CA ILE A 54 -8.71 8.50 4.40
C ILE A 54 -8.76 7.78 5.74
N THR A 55 -9.90 7.19 6.08
CA THR A 55 -10.04 6.39 7.30
C THR A 55 -9.95 4.89 6.99
N GLN A 56 -9.52 4.09 7.96
CA GLN A 56 -9.52 2.62 7.80
C GLN A 56 -10.92 2.06 7.55
N GLU A 57 -11.95 2.67 8.14
CA GLU A 57 -13.34 2.29 7.95
C GLU A 57 -13.80 2.51 6.50
N GLU A 58 -13.47 3.67 5.90
CA GLU A 58 -13.78 3.93 4.49
C GLU A 58 -13.12 2.93 3.56
N ILE A 59 -11.84 2.61 3.80
CA ILE A 59 -11.13 1.60 3.00
C ILE A 59 -11.82 0.25 3.16
N ALA A 60 -12.20 -0.15 4.39
CA ALA A 60 -12.91 -1.40 4.63
C ALA A 60 -14.27 -1.43 3.90
N ILE A 61 -15.05 -0.35 3.94
CA ILE A 61 -16.34 -0.24 3.26
C ILE A 61 -16.15 -0.42 1.74
N ILE A 62 -15.21 0.30 1.13
CA ILE A 62 -14.94 0.21 -0.31
C ILE A 62 -14.41 -1.18 -0.67
N TYR A 63 -13.49 -1.71 0.12
CA TYR A 63 -12.91 -3.05 -0.09
C TYR A 63 -13.99 -4.13 -0.07
N ILE A 64 -14.88 -4.11 0.91
CA ILE A 64 -15.99 -5.06 1.03
C ILE A 64 -16.98 -4.86 -0.13
N GLY A 65 -17.27 -3.61 -0.50
CA GLY A 65 -18.19 -3.27 -1.59
C GLY A 65 -17.70 -3.76 -2.95
N LEU A 66 -16.42 -3.58 -3.26
CA LEU A 66 -15.83 -3.97 -4.55
C LEU A 66 -15.51 -5.46 -4.63
N PHE A 67 -14.98 -6.04 -3.55
CA PHE A 67 -14.37 -7.38 -3.59
C PHE A 67 -15.10 -8.42 -2.73
N LYS A 68 -16.25 -8.09 -2.13
CA LYS A 68 -17.13 -9.04 -1.41
C LYS A 68 -16.39 -9.90 -0.38
N ASN A 69 -15.54 -9.29 0.46
CA ASN A 69 -14.71 -9.99 1.47
C ASN A 69 -13.61 -10.91 0.91
N LYS A 70 -13.10 -10.66 -0.29
CA LYS A 70 -11.91 -11.35 -0.79
C LYS A 70 -10.75 -11.21 0.22
N PRO A 71 -10.01 -12.28 0.57
CA PRO A 71 -8.95 -12.21 1.60
C PRO A 71 -7.72 -11.39 1.17
N SER A 72 -7.51 -11.24 -0.14
CA SER A 72 -6.35 -10.60 -0.76
C SER A 72 -6.72 -10.06 -2.14
N LEU A 73 -6.00 -9.03 -2.60
CA LEU A 73 -6.20 -8.38 -3.89
C LEU A 73 -4.97 -8.53 -4.76
N ASN A 74 -5.15 -8.75 -6.06
CA ASN A 74 -4.06 -8.58 -7.02
C ASN A 74 -3.81 -7.08 -7.32
N GLN A 75 -2.75 -6.78 -8.07
CA GLN A 75 -2.37 -5.39 -8.37
C GLN A 75 -3.49 -4.59 -9.07
N GLY A 76 -4.22 -5.20 -10.02
CA GLY A 76 -5.31 -4.52 -10.74
C GLY A 76 -6.53 -4.24 -9.86
N GLU A 77 -6.87 -5.15 -8.95
CA GLU A 77 -7.90 -4.96 -7.94
C GLU A 77 -7.49 -3.87 -6.94
N PHE A 78 -6.24 -3.88 -6.48
CA PHE A 78 -5.70 -2.84 -5.61
C PHE A 78 -5.73 -1.46 -6.29
N GLU A 79 -5.37 -1.39 -7.57
CA GLU A 79 -5.51 -0.17 -8.36
C GLU A 79 -6.96 0.31 -8.51
N SER A 80 -7.92 -0.60 -8.52
CA SER A 80 -9.34 -0.28 -8.55
C SER A 80 -9.80 0.29 -7.21
N LEU A 81 -9.32 -0.28 -6.09
CA LEU A 81 -9.51 0.27 -4.74
C LEU A 81 -9.00 1.71 -4.64
N LEU A 82 -7.81 1.99 -5.16
CA LEU A 82 -7.24 3.34 -5.19
C LEU A 82 -8.07 4.30 -6.04
N GLY A 83 -8.61 3.84 -7.17
CA GLY A 83 -9.53 4.63 -7.99
C GLY A 83 -10.77 5.04 -7.20
N SER A 84 -11.45 4.09 -6.57
CA SER A 84 -12.65 4.37 -5.77
C SER A 84 -12.39 5.26 -4.56
N LEU A 85 -11.24 5.12 -3.89
CA LEU A 85 -10.83 6.01 -2.81
C LEU A 85 -10.59 7.44 -3.31
N ALA A 86 -9.90 7.57 -4.44
CA ALA A 86 -9.64 8.85 -5.07
C ALA A 86 -10.95 9.55 -5.46
N ASP A 87 -11.87 8.83 -6.10
CA ASP A 87 -13.19 9.34 -6.46
C ASP A 87 -14.00 9.79 -5.23
N GLN A 88 -14.02 9.00 -4.15
CA GLN A 88 -14.75 9.34 -2.93
C GLN A 88 -14.18 10.58 -2.21
N LYS A 89 -12.86 10.77 -2.27
CA LYS A 89 -12.18 11.91 -1.64
C LYS A 89 -12.00 13.13 -2.56
N GLY A 90 -12.39 13.03 -3.82
CA GLY A 90 -12.12 14.07 -4.81
C GLY A 90 -10.63 14.28 -5.07
N LEU A 91 -9.82 13.22 -4.90
CA LEU A 91 -8.39 13.22 -5.16
C LEU A 91 -8.11 12.57 -6.52
N GLU A 92 -6.92 12.79 -7.08
CA GLU A 92 -6.48 12.04 -8.25
C GLU A 92 -5.91 10.68 -7.83
N LYS A 93 -6.30 9.59 -8.53
CA LYS A 93 -5.69 8.26 -8.30
C LYS A 93 -4.16 8.33 -8.39
N LYS A 94 -3.64 9.14 -9.31
CA LYS A 94 -2.19 9.35 -9.48
C LYS A 94 -1.55 9.93 -8.22
N PHE A 95 -2.20 10.87 -7.55
CA PHE A 95 -1.70 11.44 -6.30
C PHE A 95 -1.54 10.37 -5.20
N LEU A 96 -2.52 9.46 -5.07
CA LEU A 96 -2.43 8.34 -4.13
C LEU A 96 -1.31 7.36 -4.52
N LEU A 97 -1.15 7.06 -5.80
CA LEU A 97 -0.04 6.23 -6.29
C LEU A 97 1.32 6.85 -5.99
N ASP A 98 1.49 8.15 -6.26
CA ASP A 98 2.73 8.87 -5.99
C ASP A 98 3.07 8.86 -4.49
N LYS A 99 2.08 8.99 -3.61
CA LYS A 99 2.25 8.84 -2.15
C LYS A 99 2.74 7.45 -1.76
N LEU A 100 2.14 6.41 -2.34
CA LEU A 100 2.53 5.02 -2.08
C LEU A 100 3.95 4.70 -2.58
N ILE A 101 4.32 5.24 -3.75
CA ILE A 101 5.68 5.13 -4.29
C ILE A 101 6.67 5.87 -3.39
N ALA A 102 6.33 7.09 -2.96
CA ALA A 102 7.16 7.89 -2.07
C ALA A 102 7.36 7.25 -0.69
N ALA A 103 6.38 6.48 -0.21
CA ALA A 103 6.49 5.72 1.03
C ALA A 103 7.62 4.69 1.01
N GLY A 104 7.94 4.16 -0.18
CA GLY A 104 8.99 3.18 -0.41
C GLY A 104 8.67 1.80 0.16
N GLU A 105 9.71 0.97 0.30
CA GLU A 105 9.60 -0.41 0.80
C GLU A 105 9.06 -0.48 2.23
N PRO A 106 8.44 -1.60 2.63
CA PRO A 106 7.91 -1.77 3.97
C PRO A 106 8.98 -1.62 5.05
N LYS A 107 8.75 -0.70 6.00
CA LYS A 107 9.66 -0.49 7.13
C LYS A 107 9.39 -1.52 8.23
N MET A 108 10.41 -2.29 8.60
CA MET A 108 10.35 -3.27 9.69
C MET A 108 10.20 -2.62 11.08
N SER A 109 10.49 -1.32 11.21
CA SER A 109 10.46 -0.58 12.48
C SER A 109 9.06 -0.52 13.12
N ASP A 110 8.00 -0.56 12.31
CA ASP A 110 6.59 -0.54 12.77
C ASP A 110 6.06 -1.93 13.20
N PHE A 111 6.89 -2.98 13.17
CA PHE A 111 6.46 -4.32 13.60
C PHE A 111 6.33 -4.44 15.12
N ALA A 112 7.08 -3.64 15.89
CA ALA A 112 7.07 -3.69 17.34
C ALA A 112 5.81 -3.03 17.95
N GLU A 113 5.26 -1.99 17.33
CA GLU A 113 4.22 -1.17 17.98
C GLU A 113 2.83 -1.82 17.97
N VAL A 114 2.53 -2.66 16.98
CA VAL A 114 1.22 -3.37 16.91
C VAL A 114 1.11 -4.50 17.94
N VAL A 115 2.23 -5.07 18.40
CA VAL A 115 2.23 -6.15 19.40
C VAL A 115 2.10 -5.59 20.82
N SER A 116 2.50 -4.33 21.04
CA SER A 116 2.47 -3.70 22.38
C SER A 116 1.12 -3.11 22.78
N LYS A 117 0.12 -3.04 21.90
CA LYS A 117 -1.21 -2.46 22.19
C LYS A 117 -2.30 -3.49 22.54
N THR A 118 -1.93 -4.73 22.83
CA THR A 118 -2.84 -5.75 23.36
C THR A 118 -2.24 -6.43 24.59
N CYS A 119 -2.17 -5.67 25.69
CA CYS A 119 -2.09 -6.17 27.06
C CYS A 119 -2.94 -5.25 27.94
#